data_AF-A0A7J0BK77-F1
#
_entry.id   AF-A0A7J0BK77-F1
#
_cell.length_a   1.000
_cell.length_b   1.000
_cell.length_c   1.000
_cell.angle_alpha   90.00
_cell.angle_beta   90.00
_cell.angle_gamma   90.00
#
_symmetry.space_group_name_H-M   'P 1'
#
loop_
_entity.id
_entity.type
_entity.pdbx_description
1 polymer ?
#
loop_
_entity_poly.entity_id
_entity_poly.type
_entity_poly.pdbx_seq_one_letter_code
_entity_poly.pdbx_strand_id
1 'polypeptide(L)'
;MGFIPISFTVPAAAQTIRSSLSAVVTGVAGATAEGTGRLAAVTGGAVPQKSPLAGAAANVAALRAQLEALLQAGGRFVCVHPYVHPVGDRRGEYSYLTPADCVAALAGKIADPEDQPSETDACNLAAVCVLLHAADHGPFAELLAAFNAVFPVTELQLAERRARQLITLEKDKRIIATAPKEPRWSASAPHRHGALCGMDSALGALLAQSEAFAAENASAEAELAALMQARAAHVAQLDAAWQALCSGLSGDAGDAGLGWYLSGDAAGMARQLAAGGTPVSAYKLCVALCWVGAAERVAVFKEVFGL
;
A
#
# COMPACT_ATOMS: atom_id res chain seq x y z
N MET A 1 2.37 -24.46 17.45
CA MET A 1 1.52 -23.27 17.22
C MET A 1 1.11 -23.29 15.77
N GLY A 2 -0.04 -22.74 15.40
CA GLY A 2 -0.58 -22.80 14.05
C GLY A 2 -1.11 -21.44 13.62
N PHE A 3 -1.90 -21.44 12.55
CA PHE A 3 -2.54 -20.26 11.98
C PHE A 3 -3.50 -19.57 12.97
N ILE A 4 -3.40 -18.24 13.08
CA ILE A 4 -4.22 -17.36 13.95
C ILE A 4 -4.90 -16.30 13.08
N PRO A 5 -6.13 -15.82 13.37
CA PRO A 5 -6.75 -14.73 12.61
C PRO A 5 -5.86 -13.48 12.51
N ILE A 6 -5.79 -12.87 11.32
CA ILE A 6 -5.03 -11.63 11.11
C ILE A 6 -5.89 -10.41 11.40
N SER A 7 -5.28 -9.42 12.05
CA SER A 7 -5.83 -8.07 12.18
C SER A 7 -4.85 -7.09 11.56
N PHE A 8 -5.34 -6.20 10.71
CA PHE A 8 -4.51 -5.13 10.21
C PHE A 8 -4.34 -4.07 11.31
N THR A 9 -3.08 -3.77 11.64
CA THR A 9 -2.73 -2.71 12.57
C THR A 9 -1.64 -1.82 11.99
N VAL A 10 -1.58 -0.57 12.45
CA VAL A 10 -0.50 0.35 12.07
C VAL A 10 0.78 -0.08 12.79
N PRO A 11 1.94 -0.19 12.09
CA PRO A 11 3.20 -0.55 12.73
C PRO A 11 3.52 0.35 13.92
N ALA A 12 3.95 -0.25 15.04
CA ALA A 12 4.27 0.47 16.27
C ALA A 12 5.43 1.44 16.06
N ALA A 13 6.39 1.08 15.21
CA ALA A 13 7.48 1.94 14.81
C ALA A 13 6.99 3.18 14.03
N ALA A 14 6.03 3.03 13.12
CA ALA A 14 5.43 4.16 12.40
C ALA A 14 4.62 5.06 13.33
N GLN A 15 3.88 4.46 14.28
CA GLN A 15 3.15 5.20 15.33
C GLN A 15 4.10 6.02 16.21
N THR A 16 5.26 5.46 16.56
CA THR A 16 6.30 6.13 17.35
C THR A 16 6.88 7.33 16.60
N ILE A 17 7.20 7.16 15.31
CA ILE A 17 7.65 8.27 14.45
C ILE A 17 6.56 9.36 14.39
N ARG A 18 5.29 9.00 14.16
CA ARG A 18 4.17 9.95 14.12
C ARG A 18 4.00 10.70 15.44
N SER A 19 4.12 10.02 16.57
CA SER A 19 4.06 10.63 17.91
C SER A 19 5.20 11.61 18.14
N SER A 20 6.41 11.31 17.67
CA SER A 20 7.54 12.24 17.75
C SER A 20 7.35 13.51 16.92
N LEU A 21 6.59 13.41 15.81
CA LEU A 21 6.22 14.54 14.94
C LEU A 21 4.98 15.31 15.42
N SER A 22 4.26 14.81 16.42
CA SER A 22 2.96 15.36 16.84
C SER A 22 3.03 16.83 17.25
N ALA A 23 4.03 17.21 18.06
CA ALA A 23 4.23 18.58 18.51
C ALA A 23 4.53 19.54 17.35
N VAL A 24 5.20 19.07 16.29
CA VAL A 24 5.47 19.87 15.10
C VAL A 24 4.18 20.06 14.30
N VAL A 25 3.45 18.97 14.03
CA VAL A 25 2.21 18.99 13.25
C VAL A 25 1.14 19.87 13.91
N THR A 26 0.90 19.72 15.22
CA THR A 26 -0.08 20.53 15.96
C THR A 26 0.38 21.98 16.14
N GLY A 27 1.69 22.20 16.26
CA GLY A 27 2.28 23.52 16.42
C GLY A 27 2.32 24.38 15.15
N VAL A 28 2.21 23.79 13.95
CA VAL A 28 2.31 24.55 12.68
C VAL A 28 1.28 25.67 12.61
N ALA A 29 0.02 25.40 12.94
CA ALA A 29 -1.05 26.40 12.87
C ALA A 29 -0.77 27.62 13.78
N GLY A 30 -0.31 27.36 15.01
CA GLY A 30 0.08 28.41 15.96
C GLY A 30 1.31 29.19 15.48
N ALA A 31 2.35 28.49 15.04
CA ALA A 31 3.55 29.13 14.51
C ALA A 31 3.28 29.96 13.24
N THR A 32 2.33 29.53 12.39
CA THR A 32 1.88 30.32 11.25
C THR A 32 1.09 31.55 11.68
N ALA A 33 0.18 31.45 12.66
CA ALA A 33 -0.56 32.61 13.16
C ALA A 33 0.37 33.66 13.79
N GLU A 34 1.35 33.23 14.59
CA GLU A 34 2.37 34.12 15.14
C GLU A 34 3.27 34.73 14.05
N GLY A 35 3.58 33.97 13.00
CA GLY A 35 4.35 34.48 11.87
C GLY A 35 3.58 35.54 11.07
N THR A 36 2.26 35.40 10.91
CA THR A 36 1.41 36.41 10.29
C THR A 36 1.34 37.68 11.15
N GLY A 37 1.25 37.52 12.48
CA GLY A 37 1.32 38.65 13.42
C GLY A 37 2.68 39.37 13.39
N ARG A 38 3.78 38.63 13.24
CA ARG A 38 5.12 39.20 13.03
C ARG A 38 5.24 39.91 11.69
N LEU A 39 4.71 39.33 10.61
CA LEU A 39 4.72 39.93 9.27
C LEU A 39 3.97 41.27 9.26
N ALA A 40 2.80 41.33 9.90
CA ALA A 40 2.04 42.57 10.06
C ALA A 40 2.78 43.66 10.88
N ALA A 41 3.76 43.25 11.70
CA ALA A 41 4.58 44.14 12.52
C ALA A 41 5.91 44.55 11.87
N VAL A 42 6.26 44.00 10.69
CA VAL A 42 7.57 44.18 10.01
C VAL A 42 7.50 45.24 8.89
N THR A 43 6.62 46.24 9.00
CA THR A 43 6.68 47.44 8.18
C THR A 43 7.97 48.22 8.46
N GLY A 44 9.06 47.86 7.77
CA GLY A 44 10.36 48.52 7.80
C GLY A 44 11.49 47.72 8.47
N GLY A 45 12.00 46.70 7.78
CA GLY A 45 13.36 46.15 7.94
C GLY A 45 13.55 45.16 9.09
N ALA A 46 13.64 43.85 8.78
CA ALA A 46 13.96 42.84 9.79
C ALA A 46 14.81 41.66 9.27
N VAL A 47 15.68 41.18 10.14
CA VAL A 47 16.50 39.96 10.03
C VAL A 47 15.62 38.74 10.33
N PRO A 48 15.69 37.64 9.55
CA PRO A 48 14.85 36.47 9.75
C PRO A 48 15.12 35.79 11.10
N GLN A 49 14.12 35.79 11.97
CA GLN A 49 14.14 35.04 13.23
C GLN A 49 13.72 33.59 12.98
N LYS A 50 14.42 32.64 13.61
CA LYS A 50 14.11 31.20 13.48
C LYS A 50 12.79 30.90 14.19
N SER A 51 11.96 30.06 13.56
CA SER A 51 10.72 29.56 14.16
C SER A 51 11.01 28.75 15.43
N PRO A 52 10.19 28.87 16.49
CA PRO A 52 10.31 28.02 17.68
C PRO A 52 10.18 26.52 17.37
N LEU A 53 9.49 26.15 16.29
CA LEU A 53 9.39 24.75 15.83
C LEU A 53 10.68 24.22 15.20
N ALA A 54 11.63 25.09 14.84
CA ALA A 54 12.92 24.66 14.27
C ALA A 54 13.74 23.81 15.25
N GLY A 55 13.61 24.07 16.56
CA GLY A 55 14.22 23.24 17.60
C GLY A 55 13.57 21.85 17.70
N ALA A 56 12.25 21.77 17.59
CA ALA A 56 11.51 20.51 17.58
C ALA A 56 11.80 19.66 16.31
N ALA A 57 12.11 20.33 15.19
CA ALA A 57 12.50 19.69 13.93
C ALA A 57 14.00 19.29 13.85
N ALA A 58 14.79 19.52 14.90
CA ALA A 58 16.23 19.23 14.87
C ALA A 58 16.55 17.73 14.68
N ASN A 59 15.64 16.84 15.07
CA ASN A 59 15.82 15.38 14.98
C ASN A 59 15.32 14.76 13.66
N VAL A 60 14.93 15.57 12.66
CA VAL A 60 14.34 15.06 11.39
C VAL A 60 15.29 14.11 10.64
N ALA A 61 16.61 14.31 10.73
CA ALA A 61 17.57 13.39 10.11
C ALA A 61 17.51 11.98 10.71
N ALA A 62 17.40 11.87 12.04
CA ALA A 62 17.25 10.59 12.73
C ALA A 62 15.90 9.94 12.42
N LEU A 63 14.81 10.71 12.38
CA LEU A 63 13.49 10.21 12.00
C LEU A 63 13.45 9.74 10.54
N ARG A 64 14.15 10.41 9.64
CA ARG A 64 14.28 9.98 8.24
C ARG A 64 15.05 8.67 8.15
N ALA A 65 16.14 8.49 8.89
CA ALA A 65 16.87 7.23 8.95
C ALA A 65 16.01 6.09 9.53
N GLN A 66 15.17 6.36 10.55
CA GLN A 66 14.22 5.38 11.10
C GLN A 66 13.12 5.02 10.10
N LEU A 67 12.57 6.01 9.39
CA LEU A 67 11.57 5.78 8.33
C LEU A 67 12.17 4.97 7.17
N GLU A 68 13.41 5.28 6.80
CA GLU A 68 14.15 4.56 5.78
C GLU A 68 14.41 3.11 6.21
N ALA A 69 14.84 2.88 7.46
CA ALA A 69 15.02 1.54 8.00
C ALA A 69 13.71 0.73 8.07
N LEU A 70 12.58 1.38 8.39
CA LEU A 70 11.26 0.75 8.38
C LEU A 70 10.87 0.27 6.97
N LEU A 71 11.15 1.07 5.93
CA LEU A 71 10.63 0.84 4.58
C LEU A 71 11.62 0.11 3.64
N GLN A 72 12.92 0.15 3.91
CA GLN A 72 13.95 -0.57 3.16
C GLN A 72 14.19 -2.01 3.64
N ALA A 73 13.45 -2.43 4.66
CA ALA A 73 13.32 -3.79 5.14
C ALA A 73 12.63 -4.70 4.10
N GLY A 74 13.26 -4.89 2.94
CA GLY A 74 12.76 -5.76 1.88
C GLY A 74 13.03 -7.24 2.19
N GLY A 75 11.97 -8.03 2.39
CA GLY A 75 12.02 -9.48 2.33
C GLY A 75 11.79 -9.99 0.91
N ARG A 76 12.14 -11.26 0.65
CA ARG A 76 11.65 -11.96 -0.53
C ARG A 76 10.18 -12.27 -0.34
N PHE A 77 9.40 -12.11 -1.39
CA PHE A 77 7.97 -12.32 -1.38
C PHE A 77 7.59 -13.46 -2.32
N VAL A 78 6.71 -14.33 -1.85
CA VAL A 78 6.10 -15.38 -2.68
C VAL A 78 4.59 -15.41 -2.45
N CYS A 79 3.86 -15.54 -3.56
CA CYS A 79 2.41 -15.71 -3.57
C CYS A 79 2.09 -17.05 -4.23
N VAL A 80 1.36 -17.90 -3.52
CA VAL A 80 0.86 -19.18 -4.01
C VAL A 80 -0.64 -19.05 -4.17
N HIS A 81 -1.11 -19.10 -5.42
CA HIS A 81 -2.53 -19.01 -5.73
C HIS A 81 -2.93 -20.06 -6.78
N PRO A 82 -4.21 -20.49 -6.86
CA PRO A 82 -4.66 -21.59 -7.74
C PRO A 82 -4.31 -21.37 -9.22
N TYR A 83 -4.26 -20.12 -9.67
CA TYR A 83 -4.01 -19.84 -11.08
C TYR A 83 -2.53 -19.92 -11.52
N VAL A 84 -1.56 -20.12 -10.61
CA VAL A 84 -0.14 -20.31 -10.97
C VAL A 84 0.07 -21.73 -11.48
N HIS A 85 0.79 -21.92 -12.59
CA HIS A 85 1.22 -23.26 -13.00
C HIS A 85 2.52 -23.64 -12.25
N PRO A 86 2.66 -24.84 -11.64
CA PRO A 86 1.80 -26.02 -11.68
C PRO A 86 0.88 -26.19 -10.45
N VAL A 87 0.65 -25.14 -9.68
CA VAL A 87 -0.05 -25.21 -8.38
C VAL A 87 -1.57 -25.34 -8.59
N GLY A 88 -2.21 -26.29 -7.88
CA GLY A 88 -3.67 -26.47 -7.87
C GLY A 88 -4.21 -27.46 -8.90
N ASP A 89 -5.43 -27.96 -8.66
CA ASP A 89 -6.14 -28.85 -9.57
C ASP A 89 -6.91 -28.01 -10.61
N ARG A 90 -6.67 -28.27 -11.90
CA ARG A 90 -7.31 -27.55 -13.01
C ARG A 90 -8.36 -28.42 -13.66
N ARG A 91 -9.58 -27.90 -13.75
CA ARG A 91 -10.71 -28.52 -14.44
C ARG A 91 -11.27 -27.55 -15.47
N GLY A 92 -10.68 -27.58 -16.67
CA GLY A 92 -10.98 -26.61 -17.73
C GLY A 92 -10.53 -25.20 -17.35
N GLU A 93 -11.44 -24.23 -17.39
CA GLU A 93 -11.18 -22.83 -17.01
C GLU A 93 -11.10 -22.62 -15.49
N TYR A 94 -11.66 -23.55 -14.70
CA TYR A 94 -11.66 -23.48 -13.24
C TYR A 94 -10.39 -24.08 -12.66
N SER A 95 -9.92 -23.47 -11.58
CA SER A 95 -8.79 -23.97 -10.81
C SER A 95 -9.09 -23.87 -9.33
N TYR A 96 -8.77 -24.94 -8.62
CA TYR A 96 -9.02 -25.11 -7.19
C TYR A 96 -7.70 -25.38 -6.47
N LEU A 97 -7.59 -24.83 -5.26
CA LEU A 97 -6.44 -25.05 -4.39
C LEU A 97 -6.96 -25.09 -2.97
N THR A 98 -6.92 -26.27 -2.35
CA THR A 98 -7.37 -26.42 -0.97
C THR A 98 -6.36 -25.77 -0.02
N PRO A 99 -6.77 -25.34 1.19
CA PRO A 99 -5.85 -24.79 2.18
C PRO A 99 -4.67 -25.72 2.50
N ALA A 100 -4.90 -27.04 2.57
CA ALA A 100 -3.88 -28.04 2.81
C ALA A 100 -2.83 -28.08 1.69
N ASP A 101 -3.29 -28.13 0.43
CA ASP A 101 -2.40 -28.16 -0.73
C ASP A 101 -1.65 -26.82 -0.89
N CYS A 102 -2.28 -25.71 -0.53
CA CYS A 102 -1.68 -24.38 -0.55
C CYS A 102 -0.51 -24.28 0.44
N VAL A 103 -0.70 -24.74 1.68
CA VAL A 103 0.35 -24.77 2.70
C VAL A 103 1.47 -25.74 2.31
N ALA A 104 1.13 -26.90 1.73
CA ALA A 104 2.14 -27.84 1.23
C ALA A 104 2.98 -27.26 0.09
N ALA A 105 2.34 -26.57 -0.87
CA ALA A 105 3.04 -25.89 -1.96
C ALA A 105 3.93 -24.76 -1.45
N LEU A 106 3.47 -23.99 -0.47
CA LEU A 106 4.27 -22.95 0.17
C LEU A 106 5.48 -23.54 0.93
N ALA A 107 5.27 -24.60 1.72
CA ALA A 107 6.34 -25.27 2.45
C ALA A 107 7.38 -25.86 1.49
N GLY A 108 6.93 -26.45 0.37
CA GLY A 108 7.82 -26.93 -0.70
C GLY A 108 8.64 -25.80 -1.31
N LYS A 109 8.04 -24.62 -1.54
CA LYS A 109 8.76 -23.47 -2.10
C LYS A 109 9.77 -22.86 -1.13
N ILE A 110 9.49 -22.84 0.17
CA ILE A 110 10.44 -22.37 1.19
C ILE A 110 11.62 -23.34 1.32
N ALA A 111 11.38 -24.64 1.16
CA ALA A 111 12.42 -25.67 1.23
C ALA A 111 13.21 -25.84 -0.09
N ASP A 112 12.87 -25.11 -1.15
CA ASP A 112 13.48 -25.21 -2.47
C ASP A 112 14.97 -24.83 -2.41
N PRO A 113 15.89 -25.79 -2.61
CA PRO A 113 17.33 -25.53 -2.49
C PRO A 113 17.87 -24.70 -3.66
N GLU A 114 17.18 -24.70 -4.81
CA GLU A 114 17.62 -23.97 -6.02
C GLU A 114 17.23 -22.49 -5.98
N ASP A 115 16.25 -22.13 -5.15
CA ASP A 115 15.72 -20.77 -5.00
C ASP A 115 15.82 -20.25 -3.55
N GLN A 116 16.96 -20.50 -2.90
CA GLN A 116 17.21 -20.03 -1.54
C GLN A 116 17.66 -18.56 -1.50
N PRO A 117 17.34 -17.83 -0.40
CA PRO A 117 17.94 -16.53 -0.12
C PRO A 117 19.47 -16.64 -0.07
N SER A 118 20.16 -15.59 -0.53
CA SER A 118 21.63 -15.54 -0.60
C SER A 118 22.28 -16.04 0.69
N GLU A 119 23.38 -16.79 0.57
CA GLU A 119 24.04 -17.58 1.63
C GLU A 119 24.32 -16.83 2.94
N THR A 120 24.42 -15.50 2.90
CA THR A 120 24.71 -14.63 4.05
C THR A 120 23.59 -14.58 5.11
N ASP A 121 22.33 -14.91 4.76
CA ASP A 121 21.16 -14.79 5.66
C ASP A 121 20.57 -16.16 6.09
N ALA A 122 21.18 -17.29 5.69
CA ALA A 122 20.54 -18.62 5.74
C ALA A 122 20.30 -19.20 7.15
N CYS A 123 21.06 -18.76 8.16
CA CYS A 123 21.00 -19.36 9.51
C CYS A 123 19.97 -18.72 10.44
N ASN A 124 19.39 -17.56 10.10
CA ASN A 124 18.41 -16.89 10.95
C ASN A 124 17.35 -16.17 10.10
N LEU A 125 16.50 -16.96 9.47
CA LEU A 125 15.39 -16.47 8.66
C LEU A 125 14.13 -16.35 9.52
N ALA A 126 13.34 -15.33 9.24
CA ALA A 126 11.98 -15.16 9.70
C ALA A 126 11.06 -15.15 8.50
N ALA A 127 9.87 -15.73 8.68
CA ALA A 127 8.83 -15.74 7.68
C ALA A 127 7.49 -15.30 8.29
N VAL A 128 6.77 -14.43 7.57
CA VAL A 128 5.38 -14.11 7.87
C VAL A 128 4.54 -14.72 6.76
N CYS A 129 3.68 -15.66 7.11
CA CYS A 129 2.77 -16.34 6.20
C CYS A 129 1.35 -15.85 6.45
N VAL A 130 0.62 -15.52 5.38
CA VAL A 130 -0.80 -15.17 5.44
C VAL A 130 -1.57 -16.06 4.47
N LEU A 131 -2.66 -16.63 4.94
CA LEU A 131 -3.53 -17.55 4.24
C LEU A 131 -4.92 -16.94 4.13
N LEU A 132 -5.40 -16.75 2.91
CA LEU A 132 -6.74 -16.29 2.61
C LEU A 132 -7.52 -17.46 2.00
N HIS A 133 -8.71 -17.75 2.50
CA HIS A 133 -9.51 -18.88 2.00
C HIS A 133 -10.97 -18.53 1.80
N ALA A 134 -11.61 -19.23 0.87
CA ALA A 134 -13.04 -19.07 0.56
C ALA A 134 -13.62 -20.36 -0.05
N ALA A 135 -14.94 -20.49 0.03
CA ALA A 135 -15.65 -21.65 -0.54
C ALA A 135 -15.84 -21.53 -2.06
N ASP A 136 -16.15 -20.32 -2.55
CA ASP A 136 -16.56 -20.03 -3.93
C ASP A 136 -15.84 -18.80 -4.50
N HIS A 137 -15.81 -18.67 -5.84
CA HIS A 137 -15.09 -17.58 -6.53
C HIS A 137 -15.63 -16.17 -6.23
N GLY A 138 -16.92 -16.04 -5.91
CA GLY A 138 -17.55 -14.76 -5.54
C GLY A 138 -16.99 -14.16 -4.26
N PRO A 139 -17.22 -14.79 -3.10
CA PRO A 139 -16.65 -14.37 -1.82
C PRO A 139 -15.12 -14.27 -1.85
N PHE A 140 -14.46 -15.15 -2.62
CA PHE A 140 -13.02 -15.11 -2.82
C PHE A 140 -12.55 -13.82 -3.50
N ALA A 141 -13.22 -13.38 -4.57
CA ALA A 141 -12.87 -12.15 -5.27
C ALA A 141 -13.12 -10.90 -4.41
N GLU A 142 -14.17 -10.91 -3.57
CA GLU A 142 -14.46 -9.83 -2.62
C GLU A 142 -13.41 -9.75 -1.51
N LEU A 143 -13.03 -10.89 -0.93
CA LEU A 143 -11.97 -10.99 0.08
C LEU A 143 -10.63 -10.49 -0.47
N LEU A 144 -10.25 -10.93 -1.67
CA LEU A 144 -9.02 -10.48 -2.33
C LEU A 144 -9.05 -8.98 -2.65
N ALA A 145 -10.19 -8.44 -3.05
CA ALA A 145 -10.35 -7.02 -3.31
C ALA A 145 -10.23 -6.17 -2.03
N ALA A 146 -10.82 -6.65 -0.93
CA ALA A 146 -10.68 -6.01 0.38
C ALA A 146 -9.21 -6.02 0.84
N PHE A 147 -8.51 -7.14 0.67
CA PHE A 147 -7.08 -7.23 0.97
C PHE A 147 -6.25 -6.29 0.08
N ASN A 148 -6.48 -6.29 -1.23
CA ASN A 148 -5.76 -5.46 -2.21
C ASN A 148 -6.02 -3.95 -2.05
N ALA A 149 -7.13 -3.56 -1.41
CA ALA A 149 -7.39 -2.16 -1.06
C ALA A 149 -6.42 -1.66 0.02
N VAL A 150 -5.97 -2.55 0.91
CA VAL A 150 -5.05 -2.24 2.01
C VAL A 150 -3.60 -2.49 1.60
N PHE A 151 -3.34 -3.64 0.95
CA PHE A 151 -2.00 -4.05 0.52
C PHE A 151 -2.03 -4.50 -0.95
N PRO A 152 -1.74 -3.62 -1.92
CA PRO A 152 -1.85 -3.95 -3.34
C PRO A 152 -0.69 -4.86 -3.78
N VAL A 153 -0.96 -6.16 -3.90
CA VAL A 153 -0.02 -7.16 -4.43
C VAL A 153 -0.40 -7.54 -5.84
N THR A 154 0.53 -7.45 -6.78
CA THR A 154 0.28 -7.76 -8.20
C THR A 154 -0.27 -9.18 -8.39
N GLU A 155 0.33 -10.18 -7.73
CA GLU A 155 -0.11 -11.58 -7.84
C GLU A 155 -1.53 -11.78 -7.29
N LEU A 156 -1.90 -11.09 -6.21
CA LEU A 156 -3.27 -11.12 -5.68
C LEU A 156 -4.24 -10.40 -6.60
N GLN A 157 -3.85 -9.29 -7.20
CA GLN A 157 -4.67 -8.57 -8.18
C GLN A 157 -4.91 -9.42 -9.43
N LEU A 158 -3.91 -10.19 -9.86
CA LEU A 158 -4.06 -11.16 -10.94
C LEU A 158 -5.06 -12.27 -10.56
N ALA A 159 -4.93 -12.82 -9.35
CA ALA A 159 -5.87 -13.83 -8.84
C ALA A 159 -7.29 -13.28 -8.68
N GLU A 160 -7.45 -12.07 -8.15
CA GLU A 160 -8.72 -11.34 -8.04
C GLU A 160 -9.35 -11.13 -9.42
N ARG A 161 -8.59 -10.60 -10.37
CA ARG A 161 -9.05 -10.38 -11.74
C ARG A 161 -9.50 -11.68 -12.38
N ARG A 162 -8.75 -12.77 -12.17
CA ARG A 162 -9.10 -14.09 -12.72
C ARG A 162 -10.36 -14.66 -12.08
N ALA A 163 -10.49 -14.56 -10.76
CA ALA A 163 -11.70 -14.97 -10.04
C ALA A 163 -12.93 -14.17 -10.53
N ARG A 164 -12.82 -12.85 -10.68
CA ARG A 164 -13.88 -12.00 -11.25
C ARG A 164 -14.24 -12.37 -12.68
N GLN A 165 -13.23 -12.63 -13.51
CA GLN A 165 -13.47 -13.06 -14.90
C GLN A 165 -14.28 -14.35 -14.95
N LEU A 166 -14.02 -15.33 -14.08
CA LEU A 166 -14.79 -16.57 -14.03
C LEU A 166 -16.26 -16.31 -13.68
N ILE A 167 -16.54 -15.43 -12.71
CA ILE A 167 -17.91 -15.02 -12.35
C ILE A 167 -18.60 -14.34 -13.54
N THR A 168 -17.91 -13.45 -14.24
CA THR A 168 -18.45 -12.75 -15.41
C THR A 168 -18.68 -13.72 -16.57
N LEU A 169 -17.76 -14.65 -16.83
CA LEU A 169 -17.91 -15.67 -17.87
C LEU A 169 -19.12 -16.58 -17.62
N GLU A 170 -19.43 -16.92 -16.37
CA GLU A 170 -20.65 -17.68 -16.04
C GLU A 170 -21.93 -16.92 -16.40
N LYS A 171 -21.93 -15.59 -16.22
CA LYS A 171 -23.06 -14.72 -16.59
C LYS A 171 -23.14 -14.54 -18.10
N ASP A 172 -22.01 -14.23 -18.73
CA ASP A 172 -21.92 -13.87 -20.15
C ASP A 172 -22.12 -15.06 -21.08
N LYS A 173 -21.79 -16.29 -20.67
CA LYS A 173 -22.11 -17.52 -21.45
C LYS A 173 -23.58 -17.65 -21.82
N ARG A 174 -24.47 -16.97 -21.07
CA ARG A 174 -25.92 -17.01 -21.28
C ARG A 174 -26.43 -15.87 -22.16
N ILE A 175 -25.55 -14.96 -22.60
CA ILE A 175 -25.92 -13.78 -23.37
C ILE A 175 -25.44 -13.97 -24.81
N ILE A 176 -26.38 -13.98 -25.76
CA ILE A 176 -26.05 -13.85 -27.19
C ILE A 176 -25.97 -12.34 -27.47
N ALA A 177 -24.76 -11.80 -27.51
CA ALA A 177 -24.55 -10.38 -27.76
C ALA A 177 -24.75 -10.06 -29.25
N THR A 178 -25.61 -9.09 -29.56
CA THR A 178 -25.69 -8.50 -30.91
C THR A 178 -24.50 -7.56 -31.10
N ALA A 179 -23.64 -7.86 -32.08
CA ALA A 179 -22.47 -7.04 -32.34
C ALA A 179 -22.86 -5.64 -32.86
N PRO A 180 -22.22 -4.56 -32.38
CA PRO A 180 -22.37 -3.24 -32.97
C PRO A 180 -21.83 -3.25 -34.41
N LYS A 181 -22.39 -2.39 -35.27
CA LYS A 181 -21.86 -2.20 -36.63
C LYS A 181 -20.52 -1.47 -36.56
N GLU A 182 -19.51 -2.04 -37.19
CA GLU A 182 -18.19 -1.43 -37.33
C GLU A 182 -18.16 -0.48 -38.56
N PRO A 183 -17.34 0.60 -38.55
CA PRO A 183 -16.40 1.00 -37.51
C PRO A 183 -17.06 1.73 -36.33
N ARG A 184 -16.60 1.44 -35.12
CA ARG A 184 -17.04 2.14 -33.90
C ARG A 184 -16.67 3.63 -33.94
N TRP A 185 -17.57 4.45 -33.41
CA TRP A 185 -17.24 5.80 -32.97
C TRP A 185 -16.12 5.73 -31.92
N SER A 186 -15.08 6.53 -32.10
CA SER A 186 -14.01 6.70 -31.11
C SER A 186 -14.07 8.11 -30.53
N ALA A 187 -13.79 8.24 -29.24
CA ALA A 187 -13.64 9.54 -28.63
C ALA A 187 -12.36 10.19 -29.19
N SER A 188 -12.54 11.27 -29.97
CA SER A 188 -11.41 12.10 -30.38
C SER A 188 -11.13 13.12 -29.29
N ALA A 189 -9.96 13.03 -28.69
CA ALA A 189 -9.52 14.01 -27.72
C ALA A 189 -8.76 15.13 -28.45
N PRO A 190 -9.22 16.39 -28.38
CA PRO A 190 -8.68 17.47 -29.20
C PRO A 190 -7.18 17.73 -28.96
N HIS A 191 -6.70 17.53 -27.73
CA HIS A 191 -5.29 17.61 -27.35
C HIS A 191 -4.39 16.51 -27.97
N ARG A 192 -4.90 15.62 -28.81
CA ARG A 192 -4.08 14.69 -29.61
C ARG A 192 -3.70 15.29 -30.96
N HIS A 193 -4.37 16.35 -31.38
CA HIS A 193 -4.04 17.07 -32.60
C HIS A 193 -2.94 18.11 -32.30
N GLY A 194 -1.79 17.99 -32.94
CA GLY A 194 -0.63 18.85 -32.68
C GLY A 194 -0.92 20.37 -32.83
N ALA A 195 -1.80 20.75 -33.75
CA ALA A 195 -2.23 22.14 -33.91
C ALA A 195 -3.02 22.66 -32.70
N LEU A 196 -3.88 21.81 -32.11
CA LEU A 196 -4.66 22.16 -30.92
C LEU A 196 -3.78 22.15 -29.66
N CYS A 197 -2.78 21.27 -29.57
CA CYS A 197 -1.76 21.37 -28.52
C CYS A 197 -0.96 22.68 -28.60
N GLY A 198 -0.56 23.07 -29.82
CA GLY A 198 0.16 24.32 -30.04
C GLY A 198 -0.68 25.53 -29.65
N MET A 199 -1.97 25.52 -29.99
CA MET A 199 -2.92 26.56 -29.60
C MET A 199 -3.14 26.61 -28.08
N ASP A 200 -3.32 25.46 -27.43
CA ASP A 200 -3.49 25.35 -25.98
C ASP A 200 -2.26 25.86 -25.22
N SER A 201 -1.06 25.48 -25.67
CA SER A 201 0.20 25.99 -25.10
C SER A 201 0.37 27.50 -25.29
N ALA A 202 0.05 28.03 -26.48
CA ALA A 202 0.14 29.46 -26.74
C ALA A 202 -0.87 30.27 -25.92
N LEU A 203 -2.11 29.80 -25.81
CA LEU A 203 -3.13 30.43 -24.97
C LEU A 203 -2.77 30.32 -23.49
N GLY A 204 -2.27 29.18 -23.03
CA GLY A 204 -1.77 28.98 -21.67
C GLY A 204 -0.62 29.94 -21.32
N ALA A 205 0.31 30.18 -22.25
CA ALA A 205 1.38 31.15 -22.06
C ALA A 205 0.85 32.60 -21.94
N LEU A 206 -0.12 32.99 -22.77
CA LEU A 206 -0.74 34.31 -22.68
C LEU A 206 -1.55 34.49 -21.39
N LEU A 207 -2.28 33.44 -20.97
CA LEU A 207 -2.99 33.42 -19.69
C LEU A 207 -2.02 33.55 -18.51
N ALA A 208 -0.90 32.83 -18.52
CA ALA A 208 0.12 32.94 -17.49
C ALA A 208 0.69 34.37 -17.38
N GLN A 209 0.86 35.09 -18.49
CA GLN A 209 1.24 36.50 -18.45
C GLN A 209 0.16 37.38 -17.79
N SER A 210 -1.12 37.12 -18.08
CA SER A 210 -2.23 37.85 -17.43
C SER A 210 -2.34 37.55 -15.94
N GLU A 211 -2.07 36.30 -15.54
CA GLU A 211 -2.03 35.86 -14.15
C GLU A 211 -0.83 36.48 -13.43
N ALA A 212 0.32 36.62 -14.09
CA ALA A 212 1.49 37.31 -13.55
C ALA A 212 1.20 38.79 -13.28
N PHE A 213 0.58 39.52 -14.21
CA PHE A 213 0.17 40.91 -13.98
C PHE A 213 -0.90 41.05 -12.89
N ALA A 214 -1.77 40.05 -12.72
CA ALA A 214 -2.71 40.02 -11.61
C ALA A 214 -2.01 39.77 -10.27
N ALA A 215 -0.97 38.92 -10.25
CA ALA A 215 -0.14 38.64 -9.09
C ALA A 215 0.75 39.83 -8.69
N GLU A 216 1.26 40.62 -9.64
CA GLU A 216 2.05 41.84 -9.38
C GLU A 216 1.31 42.88 -8.53
N ASN A 217 -0.03 42.86 -8.51
CA ASN A 217 -0.84 43.76 -7.69
C ASN A 217 -0.96 43.31 -6.22
N ALA A 218 -0.50 42.11 -5.87
CA ALA A 218 -0.46 41.66 -4.49
C ALA A 218 0.73 42.29 -3.76
N SER A 219 0.51 42.78 -2.54
CA SER A 219 1.64 43.18 -1.69
C SER A 219 2.44 41.93 -1.30
N ALA A 220 3.77 42.06 -1.16
CA ALA A 220 4.63 40.97 -0.71
C ALA A 220 4.16 40.37 0.64
N GLU A 221 3.53 41.18 1.48
CA GLU A 221 2.90 40.73 2.73
C GLU A 221 1.67 39.83 2.49
N ALA A 222 0.84 40.15 1.49
CA ALA A 222 -0.31 39.34 1.11
C ALA A 222 0.12 37.99 0.51
N GLU A 223 1.17 37.96 -0.30
CA GLU A 223 1.74 36.73 -0.85
C GLU A 223 2.32 35.83 0.23
N LEU A 224 3.08 36.40 1.18
CA LEU A 224 3.64 35.66 2.31
C LEU A 224 2.52 35.14 3.24
N ALA A 225 1.48 35.93 3.49
CA ALA A 225 0.32 35.49 4.25
C ALA A 225 -0.43 34.33 3.56
N ALA A 226 -0.63 34.41 2.23
CA ALA A 226 -1.24 33.35 1.44
C ALA A 226 -0.39 32.07 1.45
N LEU A 227 0.94 32.18 1.34
CA LEU A 227 1.86 31.04 1.42
C LEU A 227 1.85 30.39 2.81
N MET A 228 1.74 31.18 3.88
CA MET A 228 1.59 30.66 5.23
C MET A 228 0.27 29.91 5.44
N GLN A 229 -0.84 30.43 4.89
CA GLN A 229 -2.13 29.72 4.89
C GLN A 229 -2.07 28.43 4.06
N ALA A 230 -1.47 28.47 2.87
CA ALA A 230 -1.28 27.28 2.03
C ALA A 230 -0.45 26.21 2.74
N ARG A 231 0.61 26.61 3.48
CA ARG A 231 1.41 25.71 4.29
C ARG A 231 0.60 25.06 5.42
N ALA A 232 -0.22 25.84 6.13
CA ALA A 232 -1.08 25.31 7.19
C ALA A 232 -2.12 24.31 6.63
N ALA A 233 -2.75 24.65 5.50
CA ALA A 233 -3.68 23.76 4.79
C ALA A 233 -2.99 22.47 4.32
N HIS A 234 -1.78 22.56 3.78
CA HIS A 234 -1.02 21.38 3.33
C HIS A 234 -0.67 20.44 4.49
N VAL A 235 -0.24 20.98 5.65
CA VAL A 235 0.03 20.15 6.83
C VAL A 235 -1.24 19.48 7.35
N ALA A 236 -2.39 20.18 7.33
CA ALA A 236 -3.68 19.58 7.67
C ALA A 236 -4.10 18.47 6.70
N GLN A 237 -3.86 18.64 5.40
CA GLN A 237 -4.09 17.60 4.39
C GLN A 237 -3.22 16.36 4.63
N LEU A 238 -1.94 16.55 4.97
CA LEU A 238 -1.04 15.44 5.30
C LEU A 238 -1.50 14.68 6.56
N ASP A 239 -2.01 15.38 7.57
CA ASP A 239 -2.55 14.73 8.77
C ASP A 239 -3.83 13.96 8.48
N ALA A 240 -4.74 14.52 7.69
CA ALA A 240 -5.95 13.83 7.25
C ALA A 240 -5.62 12.60 6.39
N ALA A 241 -4.64 12.70 5.49
CA ALA A 241 -4.17 11.57 4.69
C ALA A 241 -3.57 10.47 5.57
N TRP A 242 -2.77 10.82 6.59
CA TRP A 242 -2.25 9.87 7.57
C TRP A 242 -3.36 9.15 8.33
N GLN A 243 -4.37 9.88 8.81
CA GLN A 243 -5.52 9.30 9.52
C GLN A 243 -6.33 8.36 8.61
N ALA A 244 -6.55 8.76 7.35
CA ALA A 244 -7.20 7.93 6.35
C ALA A 244 -6.43 6.62 6.13
N LEU A 245 -5.10 6.68 6.00
CA LEU A 245 -4.24 5.49 5.89
C LEU A 245 -4.34 4.60 7.12
N CYS A 246 -4.30 5.18 8.33
CA CYS A 246 -4.45 4.41 9.57
C CYS A 246 -5.80 3.70 9.65
N SER A 247 -6.88 4.38 9.25
CA SER A 247 -8.23 3.79 9.22
C SER A 247 -8.36 2.69 8.17
N GLY A 248 -7.72 2.85 7.01
CA GLY A 248 -7.68 1.83 5.95
C GLY A 248 -6.86 0.60 6.35
N LEU A 249 -5.81 0.79 7.15
CA LEU A 249 -4.98 -0.27 7.72
C LEU A 249 -5.56 -0.86 9.02
N SER A 250 -6.70 -0.41 9.51
CA SER A 250 -7.31 -0.94 10.75
C SER A 250 -8.52 -1.77 10.39
N GLY A 251 -8.45 -3.08 10.60
CA GLY A 251 -9.56 -3.99 10.29
C GLY A 251 -9.27 -5.42 10.69
N ASP A 252 -10.32 -6.18 10.98
CA ASP A 252 -10.23 -7.61 11.25
C ASP A 252 -10.53 -8.37 9.95
N ALA A 253 -9.65 -9.29 9.54
CA ALA A 253 -9.91 -10.15 8.40
C ALA A 253 -10.87 -11.31 8.74
N GLY A 254 -11.27 -11.43 10.02
CA GLY A 254 -12.15 -12.47 10.53
C GLY A 254 -11.56 -13.86 10.34
N ASP A 255 -12.42 -14.89 10.35
CA ASP A 255 -12.01 -16.30 10.21
C ASP A 255 -11.46 -16.66 8.81
N ALA A 256 -11.59 -15.76 7.82
CA ALA A 256 -11.21 -15.99 6.43
C ALA A 256 -9.72 -15.67 6.14
N GLY A 257 -9.10 -14.84 6.98
CA GLY A 257 -7.68 -14.49 6.88
C GLY A 257 -6.90 -14.96 8.09
N LEU A 258 -5.94 -15.85 7.87
CA LEU A 258 -5.13 -16.44 8.93
C LEU A 258 -3.65 -16.15 8.69
N GLY A 259 -2.91 -15.87 9.76
CA GLY A 259 -1.51 -15.50 9.73
C GLY A 259 -0.69 -16.41 10.64
N TRP A 260 0.59 -16.54 10.31
CA TRP A 260 1.54 -17.26 11.14
C TRP A 260 2.95 -16.69 10.97
N TYR A 261 3.56 -16.31 12.09
CA TYR A 261 4.98 -15.97 12.17
C TYR A 261 5.84 -17.20 12.47
N LEU A 262 6.88 -17.40 11.66
CA LEU A 262 7.84 -18.49 11.77
C LEU A 262 9.26 -17.91 11.87
N SER A 263 10.13 -18.59 12.59
CA SER A 263 11.54 -18.23 12.71
C SER A 263 12.39 -19.50 12.77
N GLY A 264 13.54 -19.49 12.11
CA GLY A 264 14.48 -20.60 12.08
C GLY A 264 15.17 -20.76 10.72
N ASP A 265 15.66 -21.97 10.47
CA ASP A 265 16.21 -22.38 9.17
C ASP A 265 15.07 -22.67 8.17
N ALA A 266 15.34 -22.55 6.87
CA ALA A 266 14.34 -22.78 5.81
C ALA A 266 13.69 -24.18 5.92
N ALA A 267 14.48 -25.21 6.20
CA ALA A 267 14.00 -26.58 6.36
C ALA A 267 13.19 -26.78 7.66
N GLY A 268 13.56 -26.10 8.75
CA GLY A 268 12.77 -26.04 9.98
C GLY A 268 11.44 -25.35 9.79
N MET A 269 11.41 -24.21 9.10
CA MET A 269 10.17 -23.47 8.80
C MET A 269 9.21 -24.29 7.94
N ALA A 270 9.72 -24.99 6.91
CA ALA A 270 8.89 -25.87 6.08
C ALA A 270 8.28 -27.03 6.88
N ARG A 271 9.05 -27.63 7.81
CA ARG A 271 8.55 -28.68 8.72
C ARG A 271 7.50 -28.14 9.70
N GLN A 272 7.72 -26.93 10.22
CA GLN A 272 6.75 -26.27 11.09
C GLN A 272 5.44 -26.01 10.35
N LEU A 273 5.49 -25.48 9.12
CA LEU A 273 4.30 -25.29 8.27
C LEU A 273 3.53 -26.59 8.03
N ALA A 274 4.23 -27.67 7.70
CA ALA A 274 3.60 -28.98 7.50
C ALA A 274 2.95 -29.54 8.77
N ALA A 275 3.52 -29.25 9.94
CA ALA A 275 3.01 -29.71 11.23
C ALA A 275 1.88 -28.83 11.81
N GLY A 276 1.71 -27.60 11.31
CA GLY A 276 0.84 -26.58 11.92
C GLY A 276 -0.67 -26.81 11.80
N GLY A 277 -1.10 -27.78 11.00
CA GLY A 277 -2.50 -27.99 10.67
C GLY A 277 -3.09 -26.86 9.82
N THR A 278 -4.02 -27.20 8.93
CA THR A 278 -4.71 -26.21 8.09
C THR A 278 -6.15 -26.02 8.54
N PRO A 279 -6.76 -24.84 8.28
CA PRO A 279 -8.21 -24.67 8.45
C PRO A 279 -8.99 -25.72 7.63
N VAL A 280 -10.24 -25.96 8.07
CA VAL A 280 -11.10 -27.09 7.66
C VAL A 280 -11.12 -27.30 6.14
N SER A 281 -11.04 -28.56 5.69
CA SER A 281 -11.00 -29.00 4.28
C SER A 281 -12.25 -28.70 3.45
N ALA A 282 -13.18 -27.89 3.96
CA ALA A 282 -14.42 -27.51 3.28
C ALA A 282 -14.19 -26.40 2.22
N TYR A 283 -13.11 -25.63 2.36
CA TYR A 283 -12.78 -24.55 1.44
C TYR A 283 -12.02 -25.06 0.21
N LYS A 284 -12.45 -24.61 -0.97
CA LYS A 284 -11.92 -25.07 -2.27
C LYS A 284 -10.92 -24.09 -2.89
N LEU A 285 -10.90 -22.86 -2.40
CA LEU A 285 -10.06 -21.79 -2.92
C LEU A 285 -9.23 -21.20 -1.79
N CYS A 286 -7.93 -21.10 -2.02
CA CYS A 286 -6.99 -20.59 -1.05
C CYS A 286 -5.86 -19.85 -1.76
N VAL A 287 -5.34 -18.80 -1.12
CA VAL A 287 -4.10 -18.12 -1.49
C VAL A 287 -3.22 -18.02 -0.27
N ALA A 288 -1.94 -18.32 -0.43
CA ALA A 288 -0.94 -18.09 0.59
C ALA A 288 0.05 -17.02 0.13
N LEU A 289 0.39 -16.13 1.04
CA LEU A 289 1.36 -15.06 0.90
C LEU A 289 2.47 -15.33 1.91
N CYS A 290 3.71 -15.17 1.51
CA CYS A 290 4.83 -15.31 2.44
C CYS A 290 5.91 -14.28 2.16
N TRP A 291 6.34 -13.59 3.22
CA TRP A 291 7.52 -12.74 3.23
C TRP A 291 8.61 -13.44 4.02
N VAL A 292 9.77 -13.67 3.40
CA VAL A 292 10.92 -14.35 4.00
C VAL A 292 12.13 -13.43 3.99
N GLY A 293 12.84 -13.34 5.12
CA GLY A 293 14.08 -12.57 5.22
C GLY A 293 14.63 -12.58 6.64
N ALA A 294 15.62 -11.76 6.92
CA ALA A 294 16.09 -11.56 8.30
C ALA A 294 14.95 -11.03 9.19
N ALA A 295 14.96 -11.35 10.48
CA ALA A 295 13.90 -10.98 11.43
C ALA A 295 13.58 -9.48 11.43
N GLU A 296 14.60 -8.62 11.34
CA GLU A 296 14.44 -7.16 11.28
C GLU A 296 13.71 -6.71 9.99
N ARG A 297 13.92 -7.42 8.87
CA ARG A 297 13.31 -7.07 7.58
C ARG A 297 11.83 -7.46 7.51
N VAL A 298 11.41 -8.48 8.27
CA VAL A 298 10.02 -8.98 8.25
C VAL A 298 9.20 -8.45 9.44
N ALA A 299 9.84 -7.78 10.40
CA ALA A 299 9.20 -7.22 11.60
C ALA A 299 8.03 -6.28 11.28
N VAL A 300 8.15 -5.46 10.23
CA VAL A 300 7.08 -4.55 9.82
C VAL A 300 5.84 -5.33 9.39
N PHE A 301 6.00 -6.40 8.60
CA PHE A 301 4.87 -7.24 8.19
C PHE A 301 4.24 -7.95 9.37
N LYS A 302 5.05 -8.42 10.33
CA LYS A 302 4.55 -9.02 11.57
C LYS A 302 3.65 -8.04 12.34
N GLU A 303 4.09 -6.80 12.52
CA GLU A 303 3.30 -5.76 13.18
C GLU A 303 2.03 -5.42 12.38
N VAL A 304 2.13 -5.27 11.05
CA VAL A 304 0.97 -4.96 10.20
C VAL A 304 -0.12 -6.01 10.33
N PHE A 305 0.22 -7.31 10.40
CA PHE A 305 -0.75 -8.40 10.52
C PHE A 305 -1.13 -8.75 11.97
N GLY A 306 -0.57 -8.06 12.96
CA GLY A 306 -0.85 -8.29 14.39
C GLY A 306 -0.33 -9.63 14.93
N LEU A 307 0.76 -10.16 14.36
CA LEU A 307 1.34 -11.48 14.67
C LEU A 307 2.52 -11.43 15.65
#